data_AF-A0A453MKJ4-F1
#
_entry.id   AF-A0A453MKJ4-F1
#
_cell.length_a   1.000
_cell.length_b   1.000
_cell.length_c   1.000
_cell.angle_alpha   90.00
_cell.angle_beta   90.00
_cell.angle_gamma   90.00
#
_symmetry.space_group_name_H-M   'P 1'
#
loop_
_entity.id
_entity.type
_entity.pdbx_description
1 polymer ?
#
loop_
_entity_poly.entity_id
_entity_poly.type
_entity_poly.pdbx_seq_one_letter_code
_entity_poly.pdbx_strand_id
1 'polypeptide(L)'
;MAAYRNLTLQCLTEVAALQFGDFYNVQYVKMYTFFMLQLQAILPPGTIPNAYANGSNEEQAFIQNLALFFTAFFKNHIRILEASAENRAALLVGLEYLIGISYVDDTEVFKVCLDYWNVFVLELFEAHNQMEPAIPAAQMIPGVDGTGTAVHQRRQLYASPLSKLRMLMICRMAKPEEVLIVEDENGNIVRETMKDNDVLVQYKIMRETLIYLSHLDHEDTEQQMLKKLTKQLNGEDWSWNNLNTLCWAIGSISGSMVEEQENRFLVMVIRDLLNLCEITKGKDNKAVIASNIMYVVGQYPRFLRAHWKFLKTVVNKLFEFMHEMHPGVQDMACDTFLKIVQKCKRKFVTQQVGENEPFVSELLTNLATTILDLEPHQIHTFYESVGHMIQAESDNTKRDEYLKRLMSLPNQKWAEIIGQAGQSIDILKNQDVIRSVLNILQTNTSVATSLGPHFFPQISLIFLDMLTVYRMYSELVSSTIAEGGPYASKSSFVKLLRSIKRETLKLIETFVDKAEDLPHLGKQFVPPMMDPILGDYARNVPDARESEVLSLFATIINKYKAEMLDDVPRIFEAVFQCTLEVGITTLFLLFILSYTSRFH
;
A
#
# COMPACT_ATOMS: atom_id res chain seq x y z
N MET A 1 -23.10 24.29 -38.51
CA MET A 1 -22.85 24.89 -37.18
C MET A 1 -22.09 23.94 -36.25
N ALA A 2 -22.38 22.62 -36.25
CA ALA A 2 -21.61 21.62 -35.48
C ALA A 2 -20.10 21.58 -35.79
N ALA A 3 -19.70 21.77 -37.05
CA ALA A 3 -18.31 21.65 -37.51
C ALA A 3 -17.28 22.59 -36.84
N TYR A 4 -17.71 23.72 -36.26
CA TYR A 4 -16.80 24.70 -35.64
C TYR A 4 -16.86 24.69 -34.10
N ARG A 5 -17.75 23.90 -33.51
CA ARG A 5 -18.03 23.91 -32.06
C ARG A 5 -16.77 23.58 -31.25
N ASN A 6 -16.09 22.48 -31.60
CA ASN A 6 -14.89 22.03 -30.89
C ASN A 6 -13.73 23.01 -31.02
N LEU A 7 -13.44 23.47 -32.25
CA LEU A 7 -12.37 24.44 -32.47
C LEU A 7 -12.64 25.78 -31.75
N THR A 8 -13.87 26.27 -31.77
CA THR A 8 -14.26 27.49 -31.06
C THR A 8 -14.04 27.34 -29.56
N LEU A 9 -14.45 26.20 -28.99
CA LEU A 9 -14.27 25.94 -27.55
C LEU A 9 -12.78 25.84 -27.18
N GLN A 10 -11.96 25.19 -28.00
CA GLN A 10 -10.51 25.15 -27.79
C GLN A 10 -9.90 26.56 -27.77
N CYS A 11 -10.27 27.44 -28.70
CA CYS A 11 -9.83 28.83 -28.67
C CYS A 11 -10.30 29.56 -27.40
N LEU A 12 -11.54 29.33 -26.95
CA LEU A 12 -12.05 29.90 -25.71
C LEU A 12 -11.30 29.38 -24.48
N THR A 13 -10.89 28.12 -24.48
CA THR A 13 -10.06 27.52 -23.42
C THR A 13 -8.70 28.21 -23.33
N GLU A 14 -8.03 28.44 -24.45
CA GLU A 14 -6.76 29.18 -24.48
C GLU A 14 -6.92 30.60 -23.94
N VAL A 15 -8.01 31.29 -24.33
CA VAL A 15 -8.32 32.63 -23.79
C VAL A 15 -8.59 32.59 -22.28
N ALA A 16 -9.32 31.57 -21.80
CA ALA A 16 -9.62 31.35 -20.39
C ALA A 16 -8.39 30.96 -19.54
N ALA A 17 -7.30 30.55 -20.18
CA ALA A 17 -6.03 30.26 -19.52
C ALA A 17 -5.14 31.50 -19.32
N LEU A 18 -5.41 32.60 -20.03
CA LEU A 18 -4.59 33.81 -19.98
C LEU A 18 -4.76 34.56 -18.66
N GLN A 19 -3.66 35.05 -18.09
CA GLN A 19 -3.65 35.82 -16.85
C GLN A 19 -3.08 37.22 -17.11
N PHE A 20 -3.87 38.26 -16.86
CA PHE A 20 -3.47 39.67 -17.01
C PHE A 20 -3.85 40.51 -15.78
N GLY A 21 -3.87 39.90 -14.60
CA GLY A 21 -4.40 40.51 -13.38
C GLY A 21 -5.87 40.93 -13.57
N ASP A 22 -6.25 42.06 -12.96
CA ASP A 22 -7.66 42.49 -12.95
C ASP A 22 -8.13 43.22 -14.21
N PHE A 23 -7.23 43.48 -15.16
CA PHE A 23 -7.48 44.39 -16.30
C PHE A 23 -8.64 43.93 -17.19
N TYR A 24 -8.82 42.61 -17.35
CA TYR A 24 -9.85 42.03 -18.22
C TYR A 24 -10.96 41.29 -17.45
N ASN A 25 -11.09 41.48 -16.13
CA ASN A 25 -12.08 40.76 -15.31
C ASN A 25 -13.51 40.90 -15.86
N VAL A 26 -13.90 42.10 -16.30
CA VAL A 26 -15.24 42.35 -16.86
C VAL A 26 -15.45 41.55 -18.17
N GLN A 27 -14.41 41.43 -19.00
CA GLN A 27 -14.45 40.70 -20.26
C GLN A 27 -14.53 39.19 -20.01
N TYR A 28 -13.77 38.66 -19.04
CA TYR A 28 -13.87 37.26 -18.64
C TYR A 28 -15.26 36.89 -18.10
N VAL A 29 -15.84 37.73 -17.25
CA VAL A 29 -17.23 37.53 -16.78
C VAL A 29 -18.21 37.53 -17.96
N LYS A 30 -18.12 38.50 -18.88
CA LYS A 30 -19.01 38.57 -20.05
C LYS A 30 -18.86 37.35 -20.96
N MET A 31 -17.62 36.93 -21.23
CA MET A 31 -17.33 35.74 -22.03
C MET A 31 -17.93 34.50 -21.40
N TYR A 32 -17.70 34.30 -20.10
CA TYR A 32 -18.21 33.15 -19.35
C TYR A 32 -19.74 33.13 -19.33
N THR A 33 -20.39 34.24 -18.99
CA THR A 33 -21.87 34.31 -18.94
C THR A 33 -22.48 34.05 -20.32
N PHE A 34 -21.93 34.63 -21.39
CA PHE A 34 -22.42 34.36 -22.74
C PHE A 34 -22.21 32.90 -23.15
N PHE A 35 -21.03 32.34 -22.86
CA PHE A 35 -20.73 30.93 -23.09
C PHE A 35 -21.72 30.02 -22.36
N MET A 36 -22.01 30.29 -21.08
CA MET A 36 -22.95 29.50 -20.28
C MET A 36 -24.38 29.53 -20.83
N LEU A 37 -24.82 30.64 -21.40
CA LEU A 37 -26.12 30.74 -22.07
C LEU A 37 -26.17 29.85 -23.33
N GLN A 38 -25.11 29.86 -24.14
CA GLN A 38 -25.02 29.01 -25.33
C GLN A 38 -24.91 27.53 -24.96
N LEU A 39 -24.10 27.18 -23.96
CA LEU A 39 -23.92 25.81 -23.52
C LEU A 39 -25.24 25.20 -23.03
N GLN A 40 -26.01 25.92 -22.22
CA GLN A 40 -27.31 25.43 -21.73
C GLN A 40 -28.33 25.19 -22.84
N ALA A 41 -28.27 25.96 -23.92
CA ALA A 41 -29.12 25.73 -25.10
C ALA A 41 -28.71 24.47 -25.89
N ILE A 42 -27.42 24.12 -25.87
CA ILE A 42 -26.87 22.98 -26.63
C ILE A 42 -26.92 21.68 -25.82
N LEU A 43 -26.56 21.73 -24.54
CA LEU A 43 -26.36 20.58 -23.69
C LEU A 43 -26.90 20.89 -22.28
N PRO A 44 -28.08 20.38 -21.89
CA PRO A 44 -28.61 20.58 -20.54
C PRO A 44 -27.74 19.91 -19.45
N PRO A 45 -27.53 20.53 -18.26
CA PRO A 45 -26.56 20.09 -17.24
C PRO A 45 -26.71 18.65 -16.74
N GLY A 46 -27.93 18.10 -16.74
CA GLY A 46 -28.22 16.75 -16.24
C GLY A 46 -28.03 15.61 -17.25
N THR A 47 -27.59 15.90 -18.47
CA THR A 47 -27.58 14.92 -19.57
C THR A 47 -26.18 14.42 -19.94
N ILE A 48 -25.13 14.93 -19.30
CA ILE A 48 -23.74 14.80 -19.76
C ILE A 48 -23.25 13.35 -19.86
N PRO A 49 -23.38 12.48 -18.83
CA PRO A 49 -22.88 11.11 -18.93
C PRO A 49 -23.58 10.32 -20.07
N ASN A 50 -24.89 10.47 -20.19
CA ASN A 50 -25.67 9.82 -21.25
C ASN A 50 -25.35 10.40 -22.64
N ALA A 51 -25.09 11.70 -22.73
CA ALA A 51 -24.69 12.35 -23.98
C ALA A 51 -23.30 11.89 -24.44
N TYR A 52 -22.37 11.61 -23.51
CA TYR A 52 -21.06 11.05 -23.84
C TYR A 52 -21.18 9.60 -24.33
N ALA A 53 -21.89 8.76 -23.58
CA ALA A 53 -22.01 7.32 -23.87
C ALA A 53 -22.69 7.03 -25.22
N ASN A 54 -23.63 7.87 -25.64
CA ASN A 54 -24.36 7.73 -26.90
C ASN A 54 -23.87 8.69 -28.00
N GLY A 55 -22.86 9.51 -27.70
CA GLY A 55 -22.35 10.55 -28.57
C GLY A 55 -21.38 10.01 -29.62
N SER A 56 -21.30 10.73 -30.74
CA SER A 56 -20.24 10.56 -31.73
C SER A 56 -18.87 10.98 -31.18
N ASN A 57 -17.78 10.59 -31.84
CA ASN A 57 -16.42 11.01 -31.48
C ASN A 57 -16.29 12.55 -31.38
N GLU A 58 -17.00 13.31 -32.22
CA GLU A 58 -17.00 14.78 -32.15
C GLU A 58 -17.74 15.33 -30.91
N GLU A 59 -18.76 14.63 -30.42
CA GLU A 59 -19.51 14.99 -29.21
C GLU A 59 -18.77 14.58 -27.94
N GLN A 60 -18.08 13.44 -27.96
CA GLN A 60 -17.16 13.03 -26.89
C GLN A 60 -16.01 14.03 -26.77
N ALA A 61 -15.38 14.40 -27.89
CA ALA A 61 -14.35 15.44 -27.94
C ALA A 61 -14.89 16.80 -27.45
N PHE A 62 -16.17 17.12 -27.72
CA PHE A 62 -16.80 18.33 -27.20
C PHE A 62 -16.86 18.32 -25.67
N ILE A 63 -17.28 17.21 -25.06
CA ILE A 63 -17.33 17.06 -23.59
C ILE A 63 -15.93 17.12 -22.97
N GLN A 64 -14.93 16.51 -23.61
CA GLN A 64 -13.54 16.63 -23.18
C GLN A 64 -13.04 18.09 -23.24
N ASN A 65 -13.34 18.81 -24.34
CA ASN A 65 -13.00 20.24 -24.45
C ASN A 65 -13.75 21.09 -23.42
N LEU A 66 -14.98 20.72 -23.01
CA LEU A 66 -15.69 21.39 -21.93
C LEU A 66 -14.98 21.20 -20.58
N ALA A 67 -14.48 20.00 -20.30
CA ALA A 67 -13.68 19.74 -19.11
C ALA A 67 -12.46 20.67 -19.07
N LEU A 68 -11.72 20.77 -20.17
CA LEU A 68 -10.56 21.66 -20.31
C LEU A 68 -10.94 23.13 -20.14
N PHE A 69 -12.04 23.57 -20.77
CA PHE A 69 -12.52 24.96 -20.64
C PHE A 69 -12.85 25.31 -19.20
N PHE A 70 -13.70 24.51 -18.53
CA PHE A 70 -14.13 24.80 -17.17
C PHE A 70 -12.97 24.78 -16.18
N THR A 71 -12.12 23.75 -16.25
CA THR A 71 -10.96 23.64 -15.37
C THR A 71 -9.96 24.78 -15.59
N ALA A 72 -9.68 25.17 -16.85
CA ALA A 72 -8.82 26.32 -17.15
C ALA A 72 -9.43 27.63 -16.63
N PHE A 73 -10.71 27.88 -16.93
CA PHE A 73 -11.38 29.12 -16.52
C PHE A 73 -11.44 29.23 -14.99
N PHE A 74 -11.88 28.18 -14.30
CA PHE A 74 -12.03 28.24 -12.86
C PHE A 74 -10.68 28.35 -12.14
N LYS A 75 -9.66 27.60 -12.58
CA LYS A 75 -8.31 27.69 -12.00
C LYS A 75 -7.77 29.12 -11.98
N ASN A 76 -8.06 29.91 -13.01
CA ASN A 76 -7.52 31.26 -13.16
C ASN A 76 -8.48 32.37 -12.71
N HIS A 77 -9.79 32.13 -12.81
CA HIS A 77 -10.80 33.20 -12.76
C HIS A 77 -12.04 32.85 -11.91
N ILE A 78 -12.02 31.82 -11.06
CA ILE A 78 -13.21 31.51 -10.25
C ILE A 78 -13.61 32.67 -9.31
N ARG A 79 -12.61 33.39 -8.76
CA ARG A 79 -12.83 34.48 -7.79
C ARG A 79 -13.65 35.64 -8.33
N ILE A 80 -13.47 35.99 -9.61
CA ILE A 80 -14.22 37.10 -10.23
C ILE A 80 -15.71 36.75 -10.40
N LEU A 81 -16.05 35.46 -10.42
CA LEU A 81 -17.44 35.00 -10.44
C LEU A 81 -18.10 35.02 -9.05
N GLU A 82 -17.33 35.15 -7.96
CA GLU A 82 -17.84 35.22 -6.59
C GLU A 82 -18.39 36.62 -6.24
N ALA A 83 -18.16 37.63 -7.09
CA ALA A 83 -18.38 39.04 -6.76
C ALA A 83 -19.86 39.48 -6.71
N SER A 84 -20.72 38.97 -7.59
CA SER A 84 -22.14 39.37 -7.69
C SER A 84 -23.08 38.17 -7.63
N ALA A 85 -24.34 38.40 -7.23
CA ALA A 85 -25.33 37.32 -7.16
C ALA A 85 -25.62 36.66 -8.51
N GLU A 86 -25.64 37.43 -9.59
CA GLU A 86 -25.82 36.91 -10.95
C GLU A 86 -24.63 36.05 -11.39
N ASN A 87 -23.40 36.51 -11.14
CA ASN A 87 -22.20 35.75 -11.46
C ASN A 87 -22.13 34.45 -10.65
N ARG A 88 -22.52 34.48 -9.37
CA ARG A 88 -22.61 33.31 -8.50
C ARG A 88 -23.59 32.27 -9.05
N ALA A 89 -24.73 32.69 -9.60
CA ALA A 89 -25.68 31.76 -10.21
C ALA A 89 -25.04 31.05 -11.43
N ALA A 90 -24.38 31.79 -12.33
CA ALA A 90 -23.69 31.20 -13.49
C ALA A 90 -22.51 30.30 -13.10
N LEU A 91 -21.79 30.66 -12.03
CA LEU A 91 -20.72 29.85 -11.44
C LEU A 91 -21.26 28.50 -10.94
N LEU A 92 -22.33 28.51 -10.16
CA LEU A 92 -22.92 27.28 -9.62
C LEU A 92 -23.39 26.35 -10.74
N VAL A 93 -24.01 26.88 -11.79
CA VAL A 93 -24.39 26.08 -12.97
C VAL A 93 -23.15 25.49 -13.67
N GLY A 94 -22.07 26.25 -13.81
CA GLY A 94 -20.82 25.73 -14.41
C GLY A 94 -20.16 24.64 -13.56
N LEU A 95 -20.19 24.77 -12.24
CA LEU A 95 -19.73 23.70 -11.34
C LEU A 95 -20.61 22.44 -11.48
N GLU A 96 -21.92 22.60 -11.68
CA GLU A 96 -22.81 21.45 -11.98
C GLU A 96 -22.44 20.76 -13.30
N TYR A 97 -22.09 21.51 -14.35
CA TYR A 97 -21.54 20.92 -15.57
C TYR A 97 -20.26 20.15 -15.29
N LEU A 98 -19.30 20.74 -14.58
CA LEU A 98 -18.02 20.07 -14.31
C LEU A 98 -18.21 18.79 -13.47
N ILE A 99 -19.13 18.79 -12.50
CA ILE A 99 -19.51 17.58 -11.75
C ILE A 99 -20.13 16.54 -12.69
N GLY A 100 -21.05 16.94 -13.56
CA GLY A 100 -21.66 16.04 -14.54
C GLY A 100 -20.66 15.46 -15.53
N ILE A 101 -19.69 16.25 -15.99
CA ILE A 101 -18.56 15.79 -16.82
C ILE A 101 -17.70 14.78 -16.05
N SER A 102 -17.51 14.99 -14.74
CA SER A 102 -16.72 14.08 -13.91
C SER A 102 -17.38 12.71 -13.68
N TYR A 103 -18.67 12.55 -13.99
CA TYR A 103 -19.36 11.24 -14.01
C TYR A 103 -19.23 10.49 -15.34
N VAL A 104 -18.59 11.09 -16.36
CA VAL A 104 -18.31 10.42 -17.62
C VAL A 104 -17.35 9.26 -17.39
N ASP A 105 -17.67 8.12 -18.00
CA ASP A 105 -16.84 6.92 -17.91
C ASP A 105 -15.67 6.98 -18.91
N ASP A 106 -14.78 7.94 -18.68
CA ASP A 106 -13.55 8.14 -19.43
C ASP A 106 -12.44 8.58 -18.48
N THR A 107 -11.36 7.80 -18.41
CA THR A 107 -10.27 8.01 -17.45
C THR A 107 -9.55 9.34 -17.67
N GLU A 108 -9.33 9.74 -18.92
CA GLU A 108 -8.61 10.98 -19.25
C GLU A 108 -9.46 12.21 -18.93
N VAL A 109 -10.76 12.18 -19.27
CA VAL A 109 -11.70 13.25 -18.90
C VAL A 109 -11.79 13.38 -17.38
N PHE A 110 -11.91 12.25 -16.66
CA PHE A 110 -12.00 12.27 -15.20
C PHE A 110 -10.71 12.79 -14.56
N LYS A 111 -9.54 12.43 -15.07
CA LYS A 111 -8.23 12.89 -14.57
C LYS A 111 -8.10 14.41 -14.64
N VAL A 112 -8.48 15.03 -15.77
CA VAL A 112 -8.49 16.49 -15.93
C VAL A 112 -9.39 17.15 -14.87
N CYS A 113 -10.59 16.62 -14.66
CA CYS A 113 -11.51 17.14 -13.65
C CYS A 113 -10.98 16.94 -12.22
N LEU A 114 -10.43 15.75 -11.93
CA LEU A 114 -9.91 15.38 -10.62
C LEU A 114 -8.74 16.27 -10.19
N ASP A 115 -7.81 16.55 -11.10
CA ASP A 115 -6.67 17.45 -10.83
C ASP A 115 -7.16 18.85 -10.43
N TYR A 116 -8.18 19.37 -11.12
CA TYR A 116 -8.80 20.63 -10.74
C TYR A 116 -9.53 20.55 -9.39
N TRP A 117 -10.32 19.49 -9.16
CA TRP A 117 -11.08 19.34 -7.91
C TRP A 117 -10.16 19.26 -6.70
N ASN A 118 -9.04 18.54 -6.79
CA ASN A 118 -8.05 18.46 -5.73
C ASN A 118 -7.52 19.85 -5.36
N VAL A 119 -7.06 20.62 -6.36
CA VAL A 119 -6.55 21.99 -6.16
C VAL A 119 -7.62 22.92 -5.58
N PHE A 120 -8.83 22.88 -6.12
CA PHE A 120 -9.92 23.75 -5.67
C PHE A 120 -10.35 23.47 -4.23
N VAL A 121 -10.50 22.20 -3.86
CA VAL A 121 -10.88 21.81 -2.49
C VAL A 121 -9.75 22.11 -1.51
N LEU A 122 -8.48 21.90 -1.89
CA LEU A 122 -7.32 22.28 -1.08
C LEU A 122 -7.34 23.79 -0.77
N GLU A 123 -7.58 24.64 -1.77
CA GLU A 123 -7.67 26.10 -1.57
C GLU A 123 -8.77 26.48 -0.56
N LEU A 124 -9.94 25.83 -0.64
CA LEU A 124 -11.03 26.06 0.31
C LEU A 124 -10.70 25.57 1.72
N PHE A 125 -10.03 24.43 1.84
CA PHE A 125 -9.60 23.86 3.11
C PHE A 125 -8.53 24.71 3.80
N GLU A 126 -7.50 25.16 3.07
CA GLU A 126 -6.45 26.03 3.62
C GLU A 126 -7.02 27.36 4.11
N ALA A 127 -7.94 27.96 3.33
CA ALA A 127 -8.62 29.19 3.74
C ALA A 127 -9.47 29.01 5.00
N HIS A 128 -10.01 27.80 5.23
CA HIS A 128 -10.76 27.47 6.44
C HIS A 128 -9.84 27.30 7.65
N ASN A 129 -8.74 26.55 7.52
CA ASN A 129 -7.83 26.28 8.64
C ASN A 129 -7.05 27.50 9.11
N GLN A 130 -6.80 28.48 8.23
CA GLN A 130 -6.18 29.76 8.63
C GLN A 130 -7.05 30.57 9.61
N MET A 131 -8.29 30.15 9.88
CA MET A 131 -9.25 30.83 10.76
C MET A 131 -9.59 30.12 12.06
N GLU A 132 -9.30 28.83 12.25
CA GLU A 132 -9.48 28.21 13.56
C GLU A 132 -8.52 28.90 14.55
N PRO A 133 -9.03 29.66 15.54
CA PRO A 133 -8.14 30.47 16.34
C PRO A 133 -7.40 29.57 17.33
N ALA A 134 -6.07 29.66 17.35
CA ALA A 134 -5.25 29.33 18.52
C ALA A 134 -5.55 30.27 19.73
N ILE A 135 -6.58 31.11 19.65
CA ILE A 135 -6.94 32.13 20.64
C ILE A 135 -8.34 31.80 21.19
N PRO A 136 -8.47 31.57 22.51
CA PRO A 136 -9.77 31.30 23.13
C PRO A 136 -10.76 32.44 22.88
N ALA A 137 -12.03 32.08 22.66
CA ALA A 137 -13.16 33.00 22.39
C ALA A 137 -13.31 34.16 23.41
N ALA A 138 -12.68 34.06 24.58
CA ALA A 138 -12.65 35.09 25.61
C ALA A 138 -11.82 36.36 25.25
N GLN A 139 -11.05 36.36 24.16
CA GLN A 139 -10.24 37.51 23.73
C GLN A 139 -10.72 38.17 22.43
N MET A 140 -11.87 37.75 21.86
CA MET A 140 -12.38 38.35 20.63
C MET A 140 -13.09 39.69 20.91
N ILE A 141 -12.58 40.76 20.30
CA ILE A 141 -13.16 42.10 20.34
C ILE A 141 -14.32 42.15 19.32
N PRO A 142 -15.57 42.44 19.73
CA PRO A 142 -16.68 42.52 18.79
C PRO A 142 -16.49 43.72 17.85
N GLY A 143 -16.32 43.44 16.55
CA GLY A 143 -16.33 44.46 15.48
C GLY A 143 -15.11 44.51 14.55
N VAL A 144 -14.12 43.60 14.68
CA VAL A 144 -12.88 43.64 13.86
C VAL A 144 -12.78 42.50 12.82
N ASP A 145 -13.62 41.47 12.87
CA ASP A 145 -13.45 40.25 12.03
C ASP A 145 -14.21 40.29 10.69
N GLY A 146 -13.83 41.22 9.81
CA GLY A 146 -14.30 41.23 8.41
C GLY A 146 -13.83 40.02 7.59
N THR A 147 -12.70 39.41 7.96
CA THR A 147 -12.14 38.24 7.26
C THR A 147 -12.94 36.97 7.55
N GLY A 148 -13.27 36.70 8.82
CA GLY A 148 -14.03 35.52 9.25
C GLY A 148 -15.38 35.37 8.56
N THR A 149 -16.09 36.48 8.38
CA THR A 149 -17.39 36.51 7.69
C THR A 149 -17.28 36.19 6.20
N ALA A 150 -16.21 36.63 5.52
CA ALA A 150 -16.00 36.40 4.09
C ALA A 150 -15.71 34.92 3.76
N VAL A 151 -14.88 34.24 4.57
CA VAL A 151 -14.59 32.80 4.39
C VAL A 151 -15.82 31.95 4.67
N HIS A 152 -16.60 32.27 5.71
CA HIS A 152 -17.86 31.60 5.97
C HIS A 152 -18.85 31.76 4.81
N GLN A 153 -18.98 32.96 4.24
CA GLN A 153 -19.83 33.21 3.07
C GLN A 153 -19.35 32.43 1.83
N ARG A 154 -18.04 32.33 1.60
CA ARG A 154 -17.47 31.53 0.50
C ARG A 154 -17.73 30.04 0.69
N ARG A 155 -17.60 29.51 1.92
CA ARG A 155 -17.96 28.11 2.24
C ARG A 155 -19.44 27.85 1.96
N GLN A 156 -20.32 28.76 2.38
CA GLN A 156 -21.76 28.63 2.15
C GLN A 156 -22.11 28.64 0.65
N LEU A 157 -21.41 29.46 -0.15
CA LEU A 157 -21.59 29.49 -1.61
C LEU A 157 -21.34 28.11 -2.23
N TYR A 158 -20.28 27.42 -1.82
CA TYR A 158 -19.89 26.13 -2.39
C TYR A 158 -20.49 24.91 -1.68
N ALA A 159 -21.28 25.07 -0.62
CA ALA A 159 -21.81 23.96 0.17
C ALA A 159 -22.53 22.90 -0.68
N SER A 160 -23.44 23.31 -1.58
CA SER A 160 -24.17 22.36 -2.44
C SER A 160 -23.28 21.70 -3.50
N PRO A 161 -22.44 22.42 -4.28
CA PRO A 161 -21.45 21.80 -5.15
C PRO A 161 -20.51 20.82 -4.44
N LEU A 162 -20.00 21.15 -3.25
CA LEU A 162 -19.11 20.27 -2.49
C LEU A 162 -19.83 19.01 -2.00
N SER A 163 -21.10 19.11 -1.62
CA SER A 163 -21.90 17.94 -1.26
C SER A 163 -22.08 16.98 -2.44
N LYS A 164 -22.34 17.51 -3.65
CA LYS A 164 -22.37 16.72 -4.88
C LYS A 164 -20.99 16.14 -5.23
N LEU A 165 -19.92 16.89 -5.00
CA LEU A 165 -18.54 16.46 -5.23
C LEU A 165 -18.13 15.31 -4.29
N ARG A 166 -18.58 15.33 -3.02
CA ARG A 166 -18.40 14.19 -2.10
C ARG A 166 -19.03 12.92 -2.65
N MET A 167 -20.27 13.00 -3.11
CA MET A 167 -20.96 11.84 -3.71
C MET A 167 -20.20 11.33 -4.94
N LEU A 168 -19.65 12.21 -5.77
CA LEU A 168 -18.80 11.83 -6.90
C LEU A 168 -17.56 11.07 -6.44
N MET A 169 -16.80 11.63 -5.48
CA MET A 169 -15.58 10.99 -4.96
C MET A 169 -15.87 9.64 -4.32
N ILE A 170 -17.02 9.48 -3.64
CA ILE A 170 -17.47 8.21 -3.07
C ILE A 170 -17.81 7.20 -4.18
N CYS A 171 -18.59 7.60 -5.19
CA CYS A 171 -19.05 6.69 -6.24
C CYS A 171 -17.96 6.29 -7.25
N ARG A 172 -16.92 7.12 -7.43
CA ARG A 172 -15.86 6.90 -8.42
C ARG A 172 -14.51 6.54 -7.79
N MET A 173 -14.47 6.28 -6.48
CA MET A 173 -13.22 6.03 -5.76
C MET A 173 -12.39 4.98 -6.48
N ALA A 174 -11.15 5.33 -6.82
CA ALA A 174 -10.24 4.40 -7.48
C ALA A 174 -9.81 3.30 -6.51
N LYS A 175 -9.42 2.15 -7.06
CA LYS A 175 -9.05 0.98 -6.28
C LYS A 175 -7.75 1.22 -5.48
N PRO A 176 -7.73 0.95 -4.17
CA PRO A 176 -6.53 1.04 -3.34
C PRO A 176 -5.60 -0.16 -3.56
N GLU A 177 -4.33 -0.03 -3.20
CA GLU A 177 -3.33 -1.09 -3.45
C GLU A 177 -3.53 -2.36 -2.61
N GLU A 178 -4.24 -2.26 -1.49
CA GLU A 178 -4.48 -3.38 -0.58
C GLU A 178 -5.61 -4.32 -1.06
N VAL A 179 -6.35 -3.96 -2.11
CA VAL A 179 -7.47 -4.75 -2.63
C VAL A 179 -6.99 -5.62 -3.79
N LEU A 180 -6.82 -6.91 -3.48
CA LEU A 180 -6.30 -7.92 -4.40
C LEU A 180 -7.39 -8.65 -5.19
N ILE A 181 -8.65 -8.57 -4.76
CA ILE A 181 -9.77 -9.27 -5.37
C ILE A 181 -10.50 -8.32 -6.32
N VAL A 182 -10.56 -8.66 -7.61
CA VAL A 182 -11.17 -7.85 -8.67
C VAL A 182 -12.07 -8.68 -9.56
N GLU A 183 -13.01 -8.02 -10.23
CA GLU A 183 -13.81 -8.59 -11.32
C GLU A 183 -13.00 -8.44 -12.62
N ASP A 184 -12.80 -9.55 -13.35
CA ASP A 184 -12.16 -9.53 -14.68
C ASP A 184 -13.14 -9.09 -15.78
N GLU A 185 -12.65 -8.91 -17.01
CA GLU A 185 -13.48 -8.53 -18.17
C GLU A 185 -14.60 -9.54 -18.49
N ASN A 186 -14.49 -10.77 -17.98
CA ASN A 186 -15.49 -11.82 -18.17
C ASN A 186 -16.50 -11.89 -17.01
N GLY A 187 -16.40 -11.01 -16.01
CA GLY A 187 -17.26 -11.00 -14.83
C GLY A 187 -16.89 -12.02 -13.75
N ASN A 188 -15.68 -12.61 -13.80
CA ASN A 188 -15.21 -13.54 -12.78
C ASN A 188 -14.42 -12.82 -11.70
N ILE A 189 -14.57 -13.28 -10.45
CA ILE A 189 -13.75 -12.78 -9.35
C ILE A 189 -12.39 -13.48 -9.36
N VAL A 190 -11.33 -12.69 -9.57
CA VAL A 190 -9.95 -13.16 -9.68
C VAL A 190 -9.03 -12.40 -8.73
N ARG A 191 -7.86 -12.99 -8.47
CA ARG A 191 -6.75 -12.33 -7.77
C ARG A 191 -5.96 -11.48 -8.76
N GLU A 192 -5.86 -10.19 -8.51
CA GLU A 192 -4.98 -9.31 -9.26
C GLU A 192 -3.51 -9.62 -8.92
N THR A 193 -2.68 -9.77 -9.96
CA THR A 193 -1.25 -10.10 -9.83
C THR A 193 -0.31 -8.94 -10.17
N MET A 194 -0.83 -7.90 -10.83
CA MET A 194 -0.07 -6.74 -11.28
C MET A 194 -0.74 -5.45 -10.80
N LYS A 195 0.07 -4.52 -10.27
CA LYS A 195 -0.41 -3.20 -9.85
C LYS A 195 -0.43 -2.25 -11.04
N ASP A 196 -1.54 -1.56 -11.24
CA ASP A 196 -1.64 -0.44 -12.18
C ASP A 196 -1.21 0.86 -11.49
N ASN A 197 -0.05 1.39 -11.89
CA ASN A 197 0.51 2.61 -11.30
C ASN A 197 -0.37 3.84 -11.54
N ASP A 198 -1.09 3.93 -12.67
CA ASP A 198 -1.92 5.08 -12.99
C ASP A 198 -3.17 5.10 -12.09
N VAL A 199 -3.79 3.94 -11.86
CA VAL A 199 -4.89 3.77 -10.91
C VAL A 199 -4.45 4.13 -9.49
N LEU A 200 -3.23 3.75 -9.08
CA LEU A 200 -2.71 4.10 -7.75
C LEU A 200 -2.44 5.59 -7.57
N VAL A 201 -1.99 6.28 -8.61
CA VAL A 201 -1.85 7.75 -8.59
C VAL A 201 -3.22 8.40 -8.49
N GLN A 202 -4.20 7.95 -9.28
CA GLN A 202 -5.58 8.43 -9.21
C GLN A 202 -6.17 8.22 -7.80
N TYR A 203 -6.00 7.05 -7.20
CA TYR A 203 -6.44 6.77 -5.83
C TYR A 203 -5.84 7.76 -4.82
N LYS A 204 -4.55 8.07 -4.91
CA LYS A 204 -3.91 9.04 -4.00
C LYS A 204 -4.56 10.42 -4.09
N ILE A 205 -4.82 10.92 -5.30
CA ILE A 205 -5.44 12.24 -5.52
C ILE A 205 -6.90 12.23 -5.06
N MET A 206 -7.66 11.18 -5.36
CA MET A 206 -9.05 11.03 -4.90
C MET A 206 -9.15 10.96 -3.38
N ARG A 207 -8.27 10.17 -2.74
CA ARG A 207 -8.18 10.06 -1.29
C ARG A 207 -7.89 11.41 -0.65
N GLU A 208 -6.89 12.13 -1.14
CA GLU A 208 -6.56 13.46 -0.62
C GLU A 208 -7.73 14.45 -0.77
N THR A 209 -8.35 14.48 -1.95
CA THR A 209 -9.51 15.32 -2.23
C THR A 209 -10.68 15.00 -1.30
N LEU A 210 -10.99 13.72 -1.09
CA LEU A 210 -12.07 13.31 -0.20
C LEU A 210 -11.73 13.60 1.27
N ILE A 211 -10.47 13.48 1.69
CA ILE A 211 -10.04 13.90 3.03
C ILE A 211 -10.31 15.39 3.25
N TYR A 212 -9.95 16.27 2.30
CA TYR A 212 -10.25 17.69 2.45
C TYR A 212 -11.75 17.97 2.48
N LEU A 213 -12.54 17.29 1.64
CA LEU A 213 -13.99 17.38 1.67
C LEU A 213 -14.57 16.93 3.02
N SER A 214 -14.04 15.87 3.63
CA SER A 214 -14.45 15.39 4.95
C SER A 214 -14.16 16.41 6.04
N HIS A 215 -13.02 17.10 6.00
CA HIS A 215 -12.72 18.17 6.95
C HIS A 215 -13.66 19.38 6.76
N LEU A 216 -14.01 19.70 5.52
CA LEU A 216 -14.92 20.81 5.21
C LEU A 216 -16.37 20.54 5.64
N ASP A 217 -16.81 19.28 5.70
CA ASP A 217 -18.11 18.87 6.25
C ASP A 217 -18.14 17.36 6.51
N HIS A 218 -17.88 16.96 7.76
CA HIS A 218 -17.85 15.55 8.14
C HIS A 218 -19.27 14.96 8.21
N GLU A 219 -20.28 15.76 8.55
CA GLU A 219 -21.66 15.26 8.72
C GLU A 219 -22.25 14.87 7.37
N ASP A 220 -22.09 15.72 6.36
CA ASP A 220 -22.52 15.42 4.99
C ASP A 220 -21.79 14.19 4.44
N THR A 221 -20.47 14.08 4.68
CA THR A 221 -19.69 12.91 4.24
C THR A 221 -20.19 11.62 4.88
N GLU A 222 -20.38 11.61 6.21
CA GLU A 222 -20.89 10.47 6.97
C GLU A 222 -22.30 10.07 6.50
N GLN A 223 -23.21 11.04 6.39
CA GLN A 223 -24.58 10.80 5.94
C GLN A 223 -24.64 10.20 4.54
N GLN A 224 -23.81 10.68 3.61
CA GLN A 224 -23.77 10.15 2.24
C GLN A 224 -23.26 8.71 2.19
N MET A 225 -22.17 8.40 2.91
CA MET A 225 -21.63 7.04 2.97
C MET A 225 -22.63 6.06 3.59
N LEU A 226 -23.26 6.42 4.72
CA LEU A 226 -24.26 5.58 5.39
C LEU A 226 -25.52 5.40 4.54
N LYS A 227 -25.96 6.46 3.85
CA LYS A 227 -27.10 6.38 2.91
C LYS A 227 -26.80 5.44 1.74
N LYS A 228 -25.60 5.50 1.16
CA LYS A 228 -25.21 4.58 0.09
C LYS A 228 -25.06 3.15 0.59
N LEU A 229 -24.54 2.93 1.80
CA LEU A 229 -24.47 1.62 2.44
C LEU A 229 -25.86 1.01 2.67
N THR A 230 -26.81 1.83 3.13
CA THR A 230 -28.21 1.42 3.31
C THR A 230 -28.83 0.93 1.99
N LYS A 231 -28.50 1.58 0.87
CA LYS A 231 -28.94 1.15 -0.48
C LYS A 231 -28.29 -0.15 -0.96
N GLN A 232 -27.11 -0.50 -0.45
CA GLN A 232 -26.51 -1.82 -0.69
C GLN A 232 -27.28 -2.89 0.09
N LEU A 233 -27.62 -2.62 1.35
CA LEU A 233 -28.34 -3.55 2.22
C LEU A 233 -29.76 -3.89 1.76
N ASN A 234 -30.51 -2.90 1.28
CA ASN A 234 -31.88 -3.11 0.83
C ASN A 234 -31.96 -3.64 -0.62
N GLY A 235 -30.83 -3.75 -1.32
CA GLY A 235 -30.73 -4.23 -2.69
C GLY A 235 -31.09 -3.21 -3.78
N GLU A 236 -31.37 -1.93 -3.44
CA GLU A 236 -31.72 -0.90 -4.43
C GLU A 236 -30.59 -0.57 -5.40
N ASP A 237 -29.34 -0.61 -4.94
CA ASP A 237 -28.15 -0.21 -5.70
C ASP A 237 -27.04 -1.26 -5.63
N TRP A 238 -27.39 -2.51 -5.30
CA TRP A 238 -26.43 -3.60 -5.09
C TRP A 238 -25.67 -3.93 -6.38
N SER A 239 -24.35 -3.75 -6.33
CA SER A 239 -23.39 -4.30 -7.30
C SER A 239 -22.01 -4.39 -6.65
N TRP A 240 -21.15 -5.28 -7.14
CA TRP A 240 -19.78 -5.40 -6.64
C TRP A 240 -19.03 -4.07 -6.72
N ASN A 241 -19.12 -3.39 -7.87
CA ASN A 241 -18.48 -2.09 -8.07
C ASN A 241 -19.00 -1.00 -7.12
N ASN A 242 -20.31 -0.94 -6.87
CA ASN A 242 -20.89 0.06 -5.96
C ASN A 242 -20.50 -0.17 -4.50
N LEU A 243 -20.43 -1.43 -4.06
CA LEU A 243 -19.94 -1.75 -2.73
C LEU A 243 -18.45 -1.44 -2.61
N ASN A 244 -17.66 -1.86 -3.60
CA ASN A 244 -16.21 -1.66 -3.66
C ASN A 244 -15.85 -0.18 -3.54
N THR A 245 -16.34 0.66 -4.45
CA THR A 245 -16.06 2.10 -4.46
C THR A 245 -16.48 2.78 -3.15
N LEU A 246 -17.63 2.39 -2.58
CA LEU A 246 -18.07 2.88 -1.27
C LEU A 246 -17.10 2.49 -0.15
N CYS A 247 -16.71 1.22 -0.04
CA CYS A 247 -15.81 0.74 1.01
C CYS A 247 -14.38 1.28 0.83
N TRP A 248 -13.93 1.47 -0.41
CA TRP A 248 -12.67 2.15 -0.71
C TRP A 248 -12.70 3.60 -0.23
N ALA A 249 -13.81 4.31 -0.49
CA ALA A 249 -14.01 5.67 -0.03
C ALA A 249 -14.06 5.76 1.50
N ILE A 250 -14.77 4.86 2.16
CA ILE A 250 -14.79 4.74 3.63
C ILE A 250 -13.36 4.56 4.14
N GLY A 251 -12.62 3.55 3.68
CA GLY A 251 -11.25 3.33 4.16
C GLY A 251 -10.30 4.51 3.87
N SER A 252 -10.51 5.24 2.78
CA SER A 252 -9.65 6.35 2.36
C SER A 252 -9.65 7.54 3.33
N ILE A 253 -10.77 7.76 4.04
CA ILE A 253 -10.97 8.89 4.96
C ILE A 253 -10.51 8.61 6.40
N SER A 254 -9.85 7.48 6.64
CA SER A 254 -9.31 7.13 7.96
C SER A 254 -8.48 8.26 8.57
N GLY A 255 -8.78 8.63 9.81
CA GLY A 255 -8.10 9.70 10.53
C GLY A 255 -8.56 11.13 10.23
N SER A 256 -9.51 11.32 9.31
CA SER A 256 -10.09 12.67 9.03
C SER A 256 -11.17 13.11 10.02
N MET A 257 -11.68 12.18 10.84
CA MET A 257 -12.70 12.44 11.85
C MET A 257 -12.10 12.49 13.26
N VAL A 258 -12.77 13.18 14.18
CA VAL A 258 -12.50 13.07 15.62
C VAL A 258 -12.78 11.65 16.11
N GLU A 259 -12.04 11.19 17.12
CA GLU A 259 -12.05 9.77 17.53
C GLU A 259 -13.43 9.25 17.93
N GLU A 260 -14.20 10.02 18.70
CA GLU A 260 -15.55 9.62 19.11
C GLU A 260 -16.51 9.47 17.91
N GLN A 261 -16.42 10.37 16.94
CA GLN A 261 -17.24 10.30 15.73
C GLN A 261 -16.81 9.13 14.84
N GLU A 262 -15.50 8.96 14.62
CA GLU A 262 -14.94 7.83 13.86
C GLU A 262 -15.41 6.49 14.46
N ASN A 263 -15.38 6.36 15.79
CA ASN A 263 -15.83 5.15 16.47
C ASN A 263 -17.32 4.87 16.22
N ARG A 264 -18.19 5.89 16.33
CA ARG A 264 -19.63 5.73 16.05
C ARG A 264 -19.88 5.34 14.60
N PHE A 265 -19.23 6.03 13.67
CA PHE A 265 -19.32 5.76 12.23
C PHE A 265 -18.91 4.32 11.90
N LEU A 266 -17.76 3.87 12.38
CA LEU A 266 -17.24 2.53 12.09
C LEU A 266 -18.08 1.40 12.67
N VAL A 267 -18.66 1.59 13.87
CA VAL A 267 -19.58 0.61 14.44
C VAL A 267 -20.79 0.40 13.52
N MET A 268 -21.33 1.48 12.95
CA MET A 268 -22.44 1.38 11.99
C MET A 268 -22.00 0.68 10.69
N VAL A 269 -20.91 1.15 10.07
CA VAL A 269 -20.40 0.59 8.82
C VAL A 269 -20.11 -0.90 8.94
N ILE A 270 -19.35 -1.32 9.94
CA ILE A 270 -18.91 -2.71 10.01
C ILE A 270 -20.06 -3.65 10.38
N ARG A 271 -20.97 -3.22 11.26
CA ARG A 271 -22.19 -3.98 11.55
C ARG A 271 -23.01 -4.21 10.28
N ASP A 272 -23.19 -3.16 9.49
CA ASP A 272 -23.99 -3.21 8.28
C ASP A 272 -23.31 -4.05 7.18
N LEU A 273 -21.98 -3.97 7.03
CA LEU A 273 -21.22 -4.85 6.12
C LEU A 273 -21.24 -6.32 6.57
N LEU A 274 -21.14 -6.61 7.87
CA LEU A 274 -21.27 -7.97 8.39
C LEU A 274 -22.66 -8.55 8.14
N ASN A 275 -23.72 -7.75 8.39
CA ASN A 275 -25.09 -8.13 8.07
C ASN A 275 -25.26 -8.41 6.56
N LEU A 276 -24.69 -7.55 5.71
CA LEU A 276 -24.67 -7.77 4.26
C LEU A 276 -24.00 -9.10 3.88
N CYS A 277 -22.88 -9.44 4.52
CA CYS A 277 -22.17 -10.70 4.31
C CYS A 277 -23.00 -11.93 4.74
N GLU A 278 -23.79 -11.80 5.81
CA GLU A 278 -24.65 -12.87 6.33
C GLU A 278 -25.86 -13.13 5.42
N ILE A 279 -26.54 -12.07 4.95
CA ILE A 279 -27.75 -12.20 4.14
C ILE A 279 -27.45 -12.55 2.67
N THR A 280 -26.25 -12.19 2.18
CA THR A 280 -25.89 -12.39 0.77
C THR A 280 -25.44 -13.82 0.50
N LYS A 281 -25.96 -14.40 -0.58
CA LYS A 281 -25.65 -15.77 -1.03
C LYS A 281 -24.64 -15.75 -2.17
N GLY A 282 -23.90 -16.85 -2.34
CA GLY A 282 -22.89 -17.00 -3.40
C GLY A 282 -21.48 -16.74 -2.88
N LYS A 283 -20.51 -17.55 -3.33
CA LYS A 283 -19.12 -17.46 -2.88
C LYS A 283 -18.48 -16.15 -3.34
N ASP A 284 -18.66 -15.80 -4.61
CA ASP A 284 -18.12 -14.57 -5.21
C ASP A 284 -18.62 -13.32 -4.48
N ASN A 285 -19.94 -13.25 -4.22
CA ASN A 285 -20.53 -12.17 -3.44
C ASN A 285 -19.92 -12.06 -2.03
N LYS A 286 -19.75 -13.21 -1.35
CA LYS A 286 -19.13 -13.23 -0.01
C LYS A 286 -17.66 -12.85 -0.04
N ALA A 287 -16.92 -13.25 -1.07
CA ALA A 287 -15.53 -12.85 -1.25
C ALA A 287 -15.40 -11.34 -1.45
N VAL A 288 -16.27 -10.72 -2.26
CA VAL A 288 -16.32 -9.27 -2.46
C VAL A 288 -16.72 -8.53 -1.18
N ILE A 289 -17.69 -9.03 -0.41
CA ILE A 289 -18.06 -8.37 0.86
C ILE A 289 -16.95 -8.52 1.90
N ALA A 290 -16.35 -9.71 2.01
CA ALA A 290 -15.24 -9.98 2.92
C ALA A 290 -14.01 -9.11 2.58
N SER A 291 -13.66 -8.95 1.30
CA SER A 291 -12.57 -8.09 0.87
C SER A 291 -12.79 -6.64 1.31
N ASN A 292 -13.99 -6.12 1.14
CA ASN A 292 -14.36 -4.78 1.58
C ASN A 292 -14.32 -4.61 3.11
N ILE A 293 -14.79 -5.61 3.86
CA ILE A 293 -14.67 -5.61 5.34
C ILE A 293 -13.21 -5.59 5.74
N MET A 294 -12.39 -6.50 5.20
CA MET A 294 -10.95 -6.61 5.49
C MET A 294 -10.20 -5.31 5.18
N TYR A 295 -10.49 -4.70 4.02
CA TYR A 295 -9.93 -3.41 3.65
C TYR A 295 -10.30 -2.33 4.66
N VAL A 296 -11.61 -2.13 4.95
CA VAL A 296 -12.08 -1.11 5.88
C VAL A 296 -11.44 -1.31 7.25
N VAL A 297 -11.53 -2.50 7.87
CA VAL A 297 -10.93 -2.71 9.21
C VAL A 297 -9.42 -2.49 9.22
N GLY A 298 -8.72 -2.85 8.15
CA GLY A 298 -7.28 -2.63 7.98
C GLY A 298 -6.89 -1.15 7.92
N GLN A 299 -7.79 -0.25 7.51
CA GLN A 299 -7.52 1.19 7.46
C GLN A 299 -7.72 1.91 8.80
N TYR A 300 -8.39 1.32 9.80
CA TYR A 300 -8.77 2.01 11.05
C TYR A 300 -8.10 1.46 12.32
N PRO A 301 -6.75 1.53 12.45
CA PRO A 301 -6.04 1.00 13.61
C PRO A 301 -6.29 1.79 14.90
N ARG A 302 -6.75 3.04 14.85
CA ARG A 302 -7.13 3.81 16.06
C ARG A 302 -8.31 3.15 16.75
N PHE A 303 -9.39 2.91 16.01
CA PHE A 303 -10.56 2.17 16.47
C PHE A 303 -10.19 0.78 17.02
N LEU A 304 -9.43 -0.01 16.26
CA LEU A 304 -9.02 -1.35 16.70
C LEU A 304 -8.24 -1.34 18.03
N ARG A 305 -7.37 -0.35 18.25
CA ARG A 305 -6.63 -0.21 19.52
C ARG A 305 -7.53 0.16 20.70
N ALA A 306 -8.61 0.91 20.47
CA ALA A 306 -9.56 1.28 21.52
C ALA A 306 -10.50 0.12 21.89
N HIS A 307 -10.78 -0.80 20.96
CA HIS A 307 -11.81 -1.84 21.12
C HIS A 307 -11.26 -3.27 21.03
N TRP A 308 -10.68 -3.79 22.13
CA TRP A 308 -10.05 -5.12 22.14
C TRP A 308 -10.95 -6.26 21.67
N LYS A 309 -12.18 -6.37 22.20
CA LYS A 309 -13.11 -7.44 21.81
C LYS A 309 -13.32 -7.47 20.30
N PHE A 310 -13.46 -6.29 19.71
CA PHE A 310 -13.61 -6.12 18.28
C PHE A 310 -12.34 -6.54 17.52
N LEU A 311 -11.16 -6.08 17.97
CA LEU A 311 -9.88 -6.50 17.40
C LEU A 311 -9.70 -8.03 17.43
N LYS A 312 -10.00 -8.69 18.56
CA LYS A 312 -9.94 -10.16 18.67
C LYS A 312 -10.92 -10.84 17.71
N THR A 313 -12.16 -10.35 17.61
CA THR A 313 -13.15 -10.88 16.64
C THR A 313 -12.67 -10.75 15.20
N VAL A 314 -12.13 -9.59 14.80
CA VAL A 314 -11.60 -9.37 13.45
C VAL A 314 -10.45 -10.33 13.17
N VAL A 315 -9.49 -10.47 14.08
CA VAL A 315 -8.33 -11.36 13.88
C VAL A 315 -8.75 -12.82 13.77
N ASN A 316 -9.68 -13.29 14.60
CA ASN A 316 -10.21 -14.65 14.47
C ASN A 316 -10.93 -14.84 13.13
N LYS A 317 -11.64 -13.82 12.63
CA LYS A 317 -12.28 -13.87 11.31
C LYS A 317 -11.25 -13.92 10.17
N LEU A 318 -10.14 -13.21 10.30
CA LEU A 318 -9.03 -13.31 9.35
C LEU A 318 -8.45 -14.73 9.33
N PHE A 319 -8.33 -15.39 10.49
CA PHE A 319 -7.90 -16.79 10.55
C PHE A 319 -8.92 -17.73 9.88
N GLU A 320 -10.22 -17.49 10.02
CA GLU A 320 -11.22 -18.23 9.23
C GLU A 320 -11.04 -18.01 7.72
N PHE A 321 -10.75 -16.78 7.27
CA PHE A 321 -10.52 -16.48 5.86
C PHE A 321 -9.20 -17.06 5.32
N MET A 322 -8.22 -17.34 6.18
CA MET A 322 -7.01 -18.09 5.81
C MET A 322 -7.32 -19.55 5.39
N HIS A 323 -8.53 -20.06 5.67
CA HIS A 323 -9.01 -21.37 5.21
C HIS A 323 -9.99 -21.28 4.02
N GLU A 324 -10.27 -20.08 3.49
CA GLU A 324 -11.18 -19.92 2.35
C GLU A 324 -10.42 -20.03 1.02
N MET A 325 -10.69 -21.09 0.27
CA MET A 325 -9.99 -21.41 -1.00
C MET A 325 -10.41 -20.53 -2.19
N HIS A 326 -11.27 -19.54 -1.97
CA HIS A 326 -11.64 -18.57 -3.01
C HIS A 326 -10.41 -17.72 -3.41
N PRO A 327 -10.10 -17.57 -4.72
CA PRO A 327 -8.93 -16.82 -5.18
C PRO A 327 -8.78 -15.44 -4.53
N GLY A 328 -7.59 -15.16 -4.00
CA GLY A 328 -7.21 -13.89 -3.39
C GLY A 328 -7.69 -13.65 -1.95
N VAL A 329 -8.60 -14.47 -1.41
CA VAL A 329 -9.13 -14.28 -0.04
C VAL A 329 -8.05 -14.52 1.02
N GLN A 330 -7.29 -15.61 0.90
CA GLN A 330 -6.20 -15.94 1.83
C GLN A 330 -5.09 -14.87 1.82
N ASP A 331 -4.69 -14.39 0.63
CA ASP A 331 -3.69 -13.33 0.50
C ASP A 331 -4.15 -12.05 1.20
N MET A 332 -5.39 -11.65 0.93
CA MET A 332 -5.95 -10.45 1.54
C MET A 332 -6.10 -10.61 3.06
N ALA A 333 -6.40 -11.81 3.55
CA ALA A 333 -6.45 -12.10 4.98
C ALA A 333 -5.07 -11.98 5.64
N CYS A 334 -4.03 -12.54 5.03
CA CYS A 334 -2.64 -12.44 5.49
C CYS A 334 -2.13 -10.98 5.47
N ASP A 335 -2.37 -10.25 4.40
CA ASP A 335 -1.93 -8.85 4.26
C ASP A 335 -2.68 -7.92 5.24
N THR A 336 -3.98 -8.15 5.41
CA THR A 336 -4.79 -7.41 6.40
C THR A 336 -4.32 -7.74 7.82
N PHE A 337 -4.02 -9.00 8.11
CA PHE A 337 -3.48 -9.42 9.40
C PHE A 337 -2.13 -8.73 9.68
N LEU A 338 -1.19 -8.75 8.73
CA LEU A 338 0.09 -8.04 8.84
C LEU A 338 -0.11 -6.56 9.15
N LYS A 339 -0.99 -5.88 8.39
CA LYS A 339 -1.28 -4.46 8.57
C LYS A 339 -1.86 -4.14 9.95
N ILE A 340 -2.83 -4.94 10.42
CA ILE A 340 -3.39 -4.80 11.76
C ILE A 340 -2.30 -4.98 12.81
N VAL A 341 -1.47 -6.02 12.69
CA VAL A 341 -0.44 -6.31 13.67
C VAL A 341 0.61 -5.21 13.72
N GLN A 342 1.09 -4.71 12.59
CA GLN A 342 2.04 -3.60 12.55
C GLN A 342 1.55 -2.36 13.32
N LYS A 343 0.24 -2.09 13.30
CA LYS A 343 -0.36 -0.93 13.98
C LYS A 343 -0.86 -1.22 15.40
N CYS A 344 -1.13 -2.49 15.72
CA CYS A 344 -1.76 -2.90 16.99
C CYS A 344 -0.91 -3.85 17.85
N LYS A 345 0.33 -4.19 17.45
CA LYS A 345 1.22 -5.22 18.05
C LYS A 345 1.21 -5.31 19.58
N ARG A 346 1.26 -4.17 20.29
CA ARG A 346 1.26 -4.14 21.77
C ARG A 346 0.02 -4.77 22.39
N LYS A 347 -1.13 -4.73 21.72
CA LYS A 347 -2.38 -5.33 22.22
C LYS A 347 -2.33 -6.85 22.26
N PHE A 348 -1.50 -7.49 21.43
CA PHE A 348 -1.42 -8.94 21.34
C PHE A 348 -0.49 -9.57 22.38
N VAL A 349 0.50 -8.83 22.87
CA VAL A 349 1.46 -9.27 23.91
C VAL A 349 1.05 -8.88 25.32
N THR A 350 0.15 -7.91 25.46
CA THR A 350 -0.40 -7.52 26.77
C THR A 350 -1.68 -8.29 27.06
N GLN A 351 -1.81 -8.80 28.29
CA GLN A 351 -3.06 -9.44 28.72
C GLN A 351 -4.18 -8.40 28.73
N GLN A 352 -5.25 -8.68 28.01
CA GLN A 352 -6.37 -7.75 27.84
C GLN A 352 -7.46 -8.04 28.87
N VAL A 353 -8.30 -7.04 29.14
CA VAL A 353 -9.38 -7.15 30.14
C VAL A 353 -10.34 -8.27 29.75
N GLY A 354 -10.51 -9.25 30.63
CA GLY A 354 -11.39 -10.41 30.42
C GLY A 354 -10.73 -11.60 29.73
N GLU A 355 -9.43 -11.53 29.40
CA GLU A 355 -8.66 -12.64 28.85
C GLU A 355 -7.77 -13.29 29.92
N ASN A 356 -7.51 -14.58 29.80
CA ASN A 356 -6.68 -15.34 30.75
C ASN A 356 -5.17 -15.22 30.47
N GLU A 357 -4.80 -15.00 29.21
CA GLU A 357 -3.42 -14.87 28.75
C GLU A 357 -3.32 -13.87 27.58
N PRO A 358 -2.11 -13.38 27.23
CA PRO A 358 -1.91 -12.61 26.01
C PRO A 358 -2.29 -13.41 24.76
N PHE A 359 -2.95 -12.76 23.80
CA PHE A 359 -3.40 -13.41 22.56
C PHE A 359 -2.27 -14.04 21.75
N VAL A 360 -1.06 -13.49 21.78
CA VAL A 360 0.10 -14.09 21.10
C VAL A 360 0.36 -15.52 21.60
N SER A 361 0.11 -15.81 22.89
CA SER A 361 0.27 -17.15 23.46
C SER A 361 -0.82 -18.11 22.96
N GLU A 362 -2.08 -17.66 22.89
CA GLU A 362 -3.19 -18.42 22.30
C GLU A 362 -2.92 -18.75 20.83
N LEU A 363 -2.45 -17.76 20.05
CA LEU A 363 -2.09 -17.92 18.64
C LEU A 363 -0.98 -18.96 18.47
N LEU A 364 0.12 -18.85 19.21
CA LEU A 364 1.27 -19.75 19.07
C LEU A 364 0.93 -21.21 19.41
N THR A 365 -0.05 -21.45 20.30
CA THR A 365 -0.57 -22.80 20.57
C THR A 365 -1.32 -23.38 19.37
N ASN A 366 -2.08 -22.55 18.67
CA ASN A 366 -2.88 -22.93 17.51
C ASN A 366 -2.15 -22.69 16.17
N LEU A 367 -0.85 -22.41 16.18
CA LEU A 367 -0.09 -22.01 14.99
C LEU A 367 -0.27 -23.00 13.82
N ALA A 368 -0.11 -24.29 14.10
CA ALA A 368 -0.19 -25.34 13.07
C ALA A 368 -1.59 -25.45 12.44
N THR A 369 -2.66 -25.18 13.21
CA THR A 369 -4.02 -25.20 12.66
C THR A 369 -4.30 -23.93 11.87
N THR A 370 -3.86 -22.77 12.34
CA THR A 370 -4.08 -21.48 11.64
C THR A 370 -3.44 -21.42 10.26
N ILE A 371 -2.25 -21.99 10.07
CA ILE A 371 -1.52 -21.91 8.79
C ILE A 371 -1.74 -23.11 7.86
N LEU A 372 -2.64 -24.04 8.21
CA LEU A 372 -2.75 -25.36 7.59
C LEU A 372 -2.99 -25.31 6.07
N ASP A 373 -3.87 -24.42 5.63
CA ASP A 373 -4.31 -24.32 4.23
C ASP A 373 -3.61 -23.19 3.46
N LEU A 374 -2.60 -22.55 4.07
CA LEU A 374 -1.90 -21.42 3.47
C LEU A 374 -0.79 -21.87 2.51
N GLU A 375 -0.63 -21.12 1.43
CA GLU A 375 0.50 -21.26 0.51
C GLU A 375 1.80 -20.69 1.11
N PRO A 376 3.00 -21.08 0.62
CA PRO A 376 4.26 -20.68 1.23
C PRO A 376 4.44 -19.17 1.42
N HIS A 377 4.08 -18.33 0.44
CA HIS A 377 4.21 -16.87 0.59
C HIS A 377 3.25 -16.29 1.63
N GLN A 378 2.04 -16.87 1.78
CA GLN A 378 1.09 -16.49 2.83
C GLN A 378 1.61 -16.88 4.22
N ILE A 379 2.25 -18.05 4.33
CA ILE A 379 2.94 -18.47 5.56
C ILE A 379 4.05 -17.47 5.90
N HIS A 380 4.86 -17.03 4.93
CA HIS A 380 5.90 -16.04 5.17
C HIS A 380 5.32 -14.72 5.73
N THR A 381 4.27 -14.18 5.10
CA THR A 381 3.54 -12.98 5.57
C THR A 381 2.95 -13.18 6.98
N PHE A 382 2.41 -14.37 7.26
CA PHE A 382 1.87 -14.71 8.58
C PHE A 382 2.98 -14.70 9.66
N TYR A 383 4.12 -15.34 9.37
CA TYR A 383 5.26 -15.38 10.30
C TYR A 383 5.87 -13.98 10.52
N GLU A 384 5.92 -13.12 9.50
CA GLU A 384 6.29 -11.71 9.65
C GLU A 384 5.32 -10.97 10.59
N SER A 385 4.02 -11.23 10.44
CA SER A 385 2.98 -10.64 11.29
C SER A 385 3.20 -11.02 12.75
N VAL A 386 3.30 -12.31 13.06
CA VAL A 386 3.55 -12.78 14.44
C VAL A 386 4.90 -12.27 14.95
N GLY A 387 5.90 -12.15 14.08
CA GLY A 387 7.17 -11.56 14.43
C GLY A 387 7.06 -10.11 14.94
N HIS A 388 6.23 -9.29 14.31
CA HIS A 388 5.94 -7.94 14.80
C HIS A 388 5.21 -7.93 16.15
N MET A 389 4.40 -8.94 16.47
CA MET A 389 3.82 -9.08 17.81
C MET A 389 4.93 -9.32 18.83
N ILE A 390 5.75 -10.34 18.61
CA ILE A 390 6.84 -10.74 19.52
C ILE A 390 7.82 -9.58 19.73
N GLN A 391 8.12 -8.82 18.68
CA GLN A 391 8.96 -7.62 18.75
C GLN A 391 8.43 -6.56 19.73
N ALA A 392 7.12 -6.53 20.01
CA ALA A 392 6.51 -5.60 20.95
C ALA A 392 6.50 -6.09 22.41
N GLU A 393 6.86 -7.34 22.68
CA GLU A 393 6.96 -7.87 24.05
C GLU A 393 8.12 -7.19 24.79
N SER A 394 7.84 -6.65 25.98
CA SER A 394 8.80 -5.95 26.82
C SER A 394 9.72 -6.89 27.60
N ASP A 395 9.22 -8.06 28.01
CA ASP A 395 9.99 -9.04 28.78
C ASP A 395 10.84 -9.91 27.84
N ASN A 396 12.17 -9.82 27.97
CA ASN A 396 13.10 -10.58 27.12
C ASN A 396 12.91 -12.10 27.26
N THR A 397 12.61 -12.61 28.45
CA THR A 397 12.42 -14.05 28.69
C THR A 397 11.17 -14.55 27.97
N LYS A 398 10.08 -13.79 28.05
CA LYS A 398 8.84 -14.12 27.30
C LYS A 398 9.04 -13.97 25.80
N ARG A 399 9.77 -12.94 25.36
CA ARG A 399 10.08 -12.73 23.94
C ARG A 399 10.82 -13.93 23.36
N ASP A 400 11.83 -14.43 24.07
CA ASP A 400 12.61 -15.60 23.66
C ASP A 400 11.76 -16.89 23.68
N GLU A 401 10.86 -17.04 24.65
CA GLU A 401 9.90 -18.15 24.71
C GLU A 401 8.92 -18.13 23.53
N TYR A 402 8.35 -16.97 23.21
CA TYR A 402 7.47 -16.79 22.05
C TYR A 402 8.22 -17.04 20.73
N LEU A 403 9.45 -16.54 20.59
CA LEU A 403 10.27 -16.79 19.41
C LEU A 403 10.53 -18.29 19.22
N LYS A 404 10.88 -18.99 20.30
CA LYS A 404 11.10 -20.44 20.27
C LYS A 404 9.85 -21.21 19.84
N ARG A 405 8.67 -20.80 20.30
CA ARG A 405 7.38 -21.39 19.89
C ARG A 405 7.05 -21.10 18.43
N LEU A 406 7.23 -19.85 17.97
CA LEU A 406 7.01 -19.46 16.59
C LEU A 406 7.89 -20.28 15.64
N MET A 407 9.18 -20.41 15.96
CA MET A 407 10.15 -21.11 15.11
C MET A 407 10.15 -22.62 15.29
N SER A 408 9.24 -23.19 16.09
CA SER A 408 9.23 -24.62 16.40
C SER A 408 9.08 -25.51 15.16
N LEU A 409 8.10 -25.23 14.28
CA LEU A 409 7.86 -26.02 13.07
C LEU A 409 9.01 -25.91 12.05
N PRO A 410 9.50 -24.69 11.68
CA PRO A 410 10.65 -24.58 10.80
C PRO A 410 11.91 -25.23 11.37
N ASN A 411 12.17 -25.08 12.68
CA ASN A 411 13.36 -25.65 13.32
C ASN A 411 13.32 -27.18 13.39
N GLN A 412 12.15 -27.78 13.66
CA GLN A 412 11.98 -29.23 13.62
C GLN A 412 12.27 -29.77 12.22
N LYS A 413 11.71 -29.13 11.18
CA LYS A 413 11.93 -29.56 9.80
C LYS A 413 13.38 -29.35 9.37
N TRP A 414 14.00 -28.25 9.78
CA TRP A 414 15.42 -27.97 9.55
C TRP A 414 16.29 -29.05 10.16
N ALA A 415 16.11 -29.36 11.45
CA ALA A 415 16.87 -30.38 12.16
C ALA A 415 16.71 -31.78 11.53
N GLU A 416 15.51 -32.12 11.06
CA GLU A 416 15.26 -33.36 10.32
C GLU A 416 16.11 -33.42 9.03
N ILE A 417 16.08 -32.36 8.22
CA ILE A 417 16.83 -32.28 6.96
C ILE A 417 18.34 -32.35 7.21
N ILE A 418 18.86 -31.59 8.19
CA ILE A 418 20.28 -31.60 8.55
C ILE A 418 20.70 -32.99 9.07
N GLY A 419 19.89 -33.62 9.91
CA GLY A 419 20.15 -34.97 10.42
C GLY A 419 20.21 -36.02 9.30
N GLN A 420 19.33 -35.92 8.31
CA GLN A 420 19.34 -36.80 7.14
C GLN A 420 20.53 -36.50 6.21
N ALA A 421 20.87 -35.23 5.98
CA ALA A 421 22.00 -34.82 5.16
C ALA A 421 23.34 -35.25 5.76
N GLY A 422 23.46 -35.31 7.09
CA GLY A 422 24.61 -35.88 7.79
C GLY A 422 24.83 -37.38 7.53
N GLN A 423 23.78 -38.11 7.13
CA GLN A 423 23.87 -39.52 6.75
C GLN A 423 24.12 -39.70 5.25
N SER A 424 23.43 -38.92 4.41
CA SER A 424 23.60 -38.94 2.97
C SER A 424 23.37 -37.57 2.36
N ILE A 425 24.41 -37.04 1.71
CA ILE A 425 24.38 -35.75 1.01
C ILE A 425 23.41 -35.76 -0.17
N ASP A 426 23.12 -36.94 -0.74
CA ASP A 426 22.23 -37.07 -1.89
C ASP A 426 20.81 -36.58 -1.61
N ILE A 427 20.39 -36.52 -0.34
CA ILE A 427 19.08 -35.97 0.02
C ILE A 427 18.92 -34.51 -0.37
N LEU A 428 20.00 -33.72 -0.35
CA LEU A 428 19.98 -32.32 -0.75
C LEU A 428 19.85 -32.13 -2.28
N LYS A 429 19.94 -33.21 -3.07
CA LYS A 429 19.65 -33.17 -4.50
C LYS A 429 18.15 -33.32 -4.79
N ASN A 430 17.34 -33.74 -3.81
CA ASN A 430 15.91 -33.91 -3.97
C ASN A 430 15.21 -32.54 -4.06
N GLN A 431 14.44 -32.30 -5.13
CA GLN A 431 13.73 -31.04 -5.37
C GLN A 431 12.77 -30.64 -4.24
N ASP A 432 12.11 -31.61 -3.59
CA ASP A 432 11.18 -31.32 -2.49
C ASP A 432 11.94 -30.86 -1.24
N VAL A 433 13.13 -31.41 -1.01
CA VAL A 433 14.02 -31.01 0.08
C VAL A 433 14.59 -29.61 -0.20
N ILE A 434 14.99 -29.34 -1.43
CA ILE A 434 15.48 -28.01 -1.84
C ILE A 434 14.38 -26.96 -1.62
N ARG A 435 13.15 -27.22 -2.07
CA ARG A 435 12.01 -26.32 -1.82
C ARG A 435 11.71 -26.15 -0.33
N SER A 436 11.80 -27.23 0.45
CA SER A 436 11.62 -27.17 1.90
C SER A 436 12.66 -26.29 2.58
N VAL A 437 13.93 -26.42 2.20
CA VAL A 437 15.03 -25.56 2.69
C VAL A 437 14.77 -24.10 2.30
N LEU A 438 14.37 -23.84 1.05
CA LEU A 438 14.06 -22.48 0.59
C LEU A 438 12.97 -21.84 1.45
N ASN A 439 11.86 -22.54 1.66
CA ASN A 439 10.73 -22.06 2.46
C ASN A 439 11.14 -21.80 3.92
N ILE A 440 11.97 -22.65 4.52
CA ILE A 440 12.48 -22.44 5.89
C ILE A 440 13.33 -21.16 5.95
N LEU A 441 14.22 -20.94 4.98
CA LEU A 441 15.05 -19.74 4.94
C LEU A 441 14.20 -18.48 4.73
N GLN A 442 13.23 -18.51 3.81
CA GLN A 442 12.31 -17.39 3.57
C GLN A 442 11.45 -17.06 4.80
N THR A 443 11.00 -18.10 5.52
CA THR A 443 10.31 -17.92 6.81
C THR A 443 11.22 -17.23 7.83
N ASN A 444 12.47 -17.67 7.96
CA ASN A 444 13.46 -17.03 8.84
C ASN A 444 13.71 -15.56 8.43
N THR A 445 13.81 -15.25 7.13
CA THR A 445 13.99 -13.88 6.63
C THR A 445 12.81 -12.98 7.00
N SER A 446 11.58 -13.51 6.92
CA SER A 446 10.34 -12.80 7.28
C SER A 446 10.28 -12.49 8.78
N VAL A 447 10.69 -13.45 9.62
CA VAL A 447 10.80 -13.27 11.08
C VAL A 447 11.94 -12.32 11.44
N ALA A 448 13.10 -12.41 10.78
CA ALA A 448 14.23 -11.50 11.00
C ALA A 448 13.87 -10.05 10.65
N THR A 449 13.14 -9.85 9.54
CA THR A 449 12.67 -8.52 9.09
C THR A 449 11.78 -7.85 10.14
N SER A 450 10.92 -8.62 10.80
CA SER A 450 9.92 -8.12 11.74
C SER A 450 10.40 -8.01 13.19
N LEU A 451 11.25 -8.93 13.67
CA LEU A 451 11.82 -8.90 15.03
C LEU A 451 13.01 -7.95 15.15
N GLY A 452 13.78 -7.81 14.08
CA GLY A 452 15.04 -7.07 14.08
C GLY A 452 16.08 -7.65 15.05
N PRO A 453 16.67 -6.86 15.97
CA PRO A 453 17.76 -7.30 16.84
C PRO A 453 17.43 -8.56 17.68
N HIS A 454 16.16 -8.72 18.04
CA HIS A 454 15.69 -9.84 18.86
C HIS A 454 15.67 -11.18 18.13
N PHE A 455 16.00 -11.22 16.84
CA PHE A 455 16.18 -12.45 16.09
C PHE A 455 17.50 -13.19 16.41
N PHE A 456 18.42 -12.55 17.15
CA PHE A 456 19.74 -13.11 17.49
C PHE A 456 19.73 -14.56 18.00
N PRO A 457 18.86 -14.99 18.93
CA PRO A 457 18.85 -16.37 19.42
C PRO A 457 18.55 -17.39 18.32
N GLN A 458 17.65 -17.05 17.39
CA GLN A 458 17.24 -17.92 16.30
C GLN A 458 18.32 -18.02 15.23
N ILE A 459 18.92 -16.90 14.78
CA ILE A 459 20.00 -16.99 13.79
C ILE A 459 21.19 -17.75 14.36
N SER A 460 21.54 -17.53 15.64
CA SER A 460 22.65 -18.23 16.29
C SER A 460 22.45 -19.75 16.32
N LEU A 461 21.21 -20.21 16.46
CA LEU A 461 20.86 -21.64 16.46
C LEU A 461 21.15 -22.29 15.10
N ILE A 462 20.81 -21.61 13.99
CA ILE A 462 20.87 -22.21 12.65
C ILE A 462 22.12 -21.80 11.85
N PHE A 463 22.91 -20.84 12.32
CA PHE A 463 23.93 -20.15 11.51
C PHE A 463 24.97 -21.09 10.89
N LEU A 464 25.60 -21.95 11.70
CA LEU A 464 26.67 -22.83 11.22
C LEU A 464 26.15 -23.91 10.27
N ASP A 465 24.99 -24.49 10.58
CA ASP A 465 24.32 -25.45 9.69
C ASP A 465 23.93 -24.77 8.37
N MET A 466 23.44 -23.53 8.43
CA MET A 466 23.07 -22.75 7.26
C MET A 466 24.28 -22.46 6.36
N LEU A 467 25.45 -22.12 6.92
CA LEU A 467 26.68 -21.96 6.15
C LEU A 467 27.15 -23.28 5.52
N THR A 468 26.97 -24.40 6.23
CA THR A 468 27.27 -25.73 5.70
C THR A 468 26.37 -26.06 4.51
N VAL A 469 25.06 -25.84 4.65
CA VAL A 469 24.07 -26.03 3.58
C VAL A 469 24.37 -25.12 2.39
N TYR A 470 24.74 -23.86 2.62
CA TYR A 470 25.16 -22.93 1.57
C TYR A 470 26.33 -23.48 0.75
N ARG A 471 27.38 -23.96 1.44
CA ARG A 471 28.56 -24.55 0.78
C ARG A 471 28.19 -25.78 -0.04
N MET A 472 27.40 -26.70 0.53
CA MET A 472 26.98 -27.91 -0.16
C MET A 472 26.17 -27.61 -1.43
N TYR A 473 25.25 -26.64 -1.37
CA TYR A 473 24.50 -26.21 -2.55
C TYR A 473 25.36 -25.48 -3.56
N SER A 474 26.37 -24.73 -3.11
CA SER A 474 27.33 -24.11 -4.01
C SER A 474 28.15 -25.13 -4.79
N GLU A 475 28.70 -26.13 -4.11
CA GLU A 475 29.45 -27.22 -4.73
C GLU A 475 28.58 -27.96 -5.75
N LEU A 476 27.31 -28.22 -5.41
CA LEU A 476 26.35 -28.86 -6.33
C LEU A 476 26.03 -28.00 -7.55
N VAL A 477 25.89 -26.67 -7.39
CA VAL A 477 25.73 -25.75 -8.52
C VAL A 477 26.94 -25.82 -9.44
N SER A 478 28.15 -25.75 -8.88
CA SER A 478 29.39 -25.76 -9.64
C SER A 478 29.62 -27.10 -10.35
N SER A 479 29.35 -28.24 -9.70
CA SER A 479 29.46 -29.56 -10.35
C SER A 479 28.44 -29.71 -11.49
N THR A 480 27.19 -29.29 -11.26
CA THR A 480 26.13 -29.37 -12.27
C THR A 480 26.44 -28.50 -13.49
N ILE A 481 27.04 -27.32 -13.29
CA ILE A 481 27.46 -26.44 -14.40
C ILE A 481 28.63 -27.04 -15.16
N ALA A 482 29.63 -27.59 -14.45
CA ALA A 482 30.79 -28.21 -15.08
C ALA A 482 30.42 -29.44 -15.93
N GLU A 483 29.44 -30.23 -15.50
CA GLU A 483 28.99 -31.45 -16.18
C GLU A 483 27.93 -31.20 -17.26
N GLY A 484 27.08 -30.18 -17.11
CA GLY A 484 25.86 -30.00 -17.92
C GLY A 484 26.00 -29.19 -19.23
N GLY A 485 27.22 -28.82 -19.63
CA GLY A 485 27.48 -28.07 -20.87
C GLY A 485 27.03 -26.59 -20.83
N PRO A 486 27.01 -25.89 -21.99
CA PRO A 486 26.91 -24.42 -22.06
C PRO A 486 25.61 -23.80 -21.50
N TYR A 487 24.55 -24.59 -21.33
CA TYR A 487 23.24 -24.11 -20.88
C TYR A 487 22.86 -24.60 -19.47
N ALA A 488 23.74 -25.34 -18.79
CA ALA A 488 23.48 -25.88 -17.46
C ALA A 488 23.11 -24.81 -16.44
N SER A 489 23.79 -23.66 -16.47
CA SER A 489 23.57 -22.52 -15.58
C SER A 489 22.16 -21.93 -15.70
N LYS A 490 21.48 -22.15 -16.83
CA LYS A 490 20.11 -21.66 -17.10
C LYS A 490 19.01 -22.67 -16.78
N SER A 491 19.37 -23.90 -16.40
CA SER A 491 18.40 -24.94 -16.05
C SER A 491 17.55 -24.56 -14.85
N SER A 492 16.30 -25.04 -14.80
CA SER A 492 15.38 -24.82 -13.67
C SER A 492 15.94 -25.37 -12.36
N PHE A 493 16.66 -26.49 -12.41
CA PHE A 493 17.30 -27.10 -11.26
C PHE A 493 18.40 -26.20 -10.68
N VAL A 494 19.36 -25.74 -11.51
CA VAL A 494 20.43 -24.83 -11.05
C VAL A 494 19.83 -23.52 -10.52
N LYS A 495 18.80 -22.96 -11.18
CA LYS A 495 18.09 -21.77 -10.68
C LYS A 495 17.51 -21.96 -9.28
N LEU A 496 16.94 -23.14 -9.01
CA LEU A 496 16.39 -23.48 -7.70
C LEU A 496 17.48 -23.58 -6.62
N LEU A 497 18.60 -24.26 -6.91
CA LEU A 497 19.75 -24.33 -5.98
C LEU A 497 20.31 -22.93 -5.67
N ARG A 498 20.45 -22.09 -6.70
CA ARG A 498 20.89 -20.70 -6.56
C ARG A 498 19.92 -19.86 -5.72
N SER A 499 18.61 -20.16 -5.73
CA SER A 499 17.65 -19.48 -4.85
C SER A 499 17.93 -19.76 -3.37
N ILE A 500 18.44 -20.94 -3.01
CA ILE A 500 18.88 -21.22 -1.63
C ILE A 500 20.05 -20.31 -1.26
N LYS A 501 21.07 -20.25 -2.13
CA LYS A 501 22.24 -19.38 -1.91
C LYS A 501 21.82 -17.93 -1.71
N ARG A 502 20.98 -17.39 -2.60
CA ARG A 502 20.48 -16.01 -2.52
C ARG A 502 19.69 -15.77 -1.23
N GLU A 503 18.80 -16.68 -0.85
CA GLU A 503 18.00 -16.51 0.36
C GLU A 503 18.84 -16.61 1.64
N THR A 504 19.84 -17.49 1.70
CA THR A 504 20.80 -17.52 2.80
C THR A 504 21.52 -16.18 2.95
N LEU A 505 22.02 -15.61 1.86
CA LEU A 505 22.70 -14.31 1.88
C LEU A 505 21.76 -13.20 2.34
N LYS A 506 20.52 -13.18 1.81
CA LYS A 506 19.48 -12.23 2.19
C LYS A 506 19.08 -12.33 3.67
N LEU A 507 19.02 -13.54 4.23
CA LEU A 507 18.74 -13.75 5.65
C LEU A 507 19.84 -13.15 6.52
N ILE A 508 21.11 -13.43 6.19
CA ILE A 508 22.26 -12.87 6.91
C ILE A 508 22.28 -11.35 6.76
N GLU A 509 22.07 -10.83 5.54
CA GLU A 509 22.05 -9.40 5.27
C GLU A 509 20.94 -8.69 6.06
N THR A 510 19.73 -9.25 6.04
CA THR A 510 18.59 -8.77 6.84
C THR A 510 18.94 -8.74 8.32
N PHE A 511 19.53 -9.81 8.85
CA PHE A 511 19.94 -9.87 10.25
C PHE A 511 20.99 -8.79 10.58
N VAL A 512 22.03 -8.62 9.75
CA VAL A 512 23.09 -7.61 9.96
C VAL A 512 22.54 -6.18 9.87
N ASP A 513 21.68 -5.90 8.89
CA ASP A 513 21.03 -4.59 8.74
C ASP A 513 20.23 -4.24 9.99
N LYS A 514 19.44 -5.20 10.49
CA LYS A 514 18.54 -5.01 11.62
C LYS A 514 19.17 -5.17 12.99
N ALA A 515 20.35 -5.77 13.10
CA ALA A 515 21.04 -5.93 14.39
C ALA A 515 21.32 -4.56 15.03
N GLU A 516 21.32 -4.51 16.36
CA GLU A 516 21.89 -3.36 17.07
C GLU A 516 23.37 -3.22 16.73
N ASP A 517 23.88 -1.99 16.75
CA ASP A 517 25.29 -1.69 16.45
C ASP A 517 26.18 -2.20 17.59
N LEU A 518 26.43 -3.50 17.57
CA LEU A 518 27.26 -4.22 18.52
C LEU A 518 28.56 -4.60 17.81
N PRO A 519 29.69 -3.91 18.09
CA PRO A 519 30.99 -4.17 17.47
C PRO A 519 31.42 -5.65 17.55
N HIS A 520 31.01 -6.34 18.61
CA HIS A 520 31.35 -7.75 18.84
C HIS A 520 30.60 -8.72 17.90
N LEU A 521 29.48 -8.31 17.32
CA LEU A 521 28.68 -9.16 16.44
C LEU A 521 29.42 -9.44 15.11
N GLY A 522 30.12 -8.43 14.58
CA GLY A 522 31.02 -8.60 13.44
C GLY A 522 32.06 -9.69 13.70
N LYS A 523 32.73 -9.65 14.85
CA LYS A 523 33.78 -10.63 15.22
C LYS A 523 33.25 -12.06 15.41
N GLN A 524 31.97 -12.22 15.77
CA GLN A 524 31.35 -13.53 15.92
C GLN A 524 30.89 -14.13 14.59
N PHE A 525 30.25 -13.33 13.73
CA PHE A 525 29.56 -13.83 12.53
C PHE A 525 30.40 -13.75 11.26
N VAL A 526 31.28 -12.76 11.13
CA VAL A 526 32.07 -12.55 9.90
C VAL A 526 33.10 -13.67 9.66
N PRO A 527 33.94 -14.06 10.63
CA PRO A 527 34.99 -15.05 10.37
C PRO A 527 34.46 -16.40 9.86
N PRO A 528 33.36 -16.97 10.41
CA PRO A 528 32.76 -18.19 9.88
C PRO A 528 32.28 -18.10 8.42
N MET A 529 31.99 -16.90 7.91
CA MET A 529 31.51 -16.68 6.53
C MET A 529 32.64 -16.52 5.51
N MET A 530 33.87 -16.21 5.97
CA MET A 530 34.99 -15.86 5.10
C MET A 530 35.37 -16.95 4.10
N ASP A 531 35.31 -18.23 4.48
CA ASP A 531 35.58 -19.31 3.52
C ASP A 531 34.30 -19.86 2.84
N PRO A 532 33.21 -20.19 3.58
CA PRO A 532 32.02 -20.79 2.98
C PRO A 532 31.27 -19.90 1.99
N ILE A 533 31.37 -18.57 2.13
CA ILE A 533 30.70 -17.61 1.24
C ILE A 533 31.72 -16.90 0.36
N LEU A 534 32.68 -16.21 0.98
CA LEU A 534 33.60 -15.34 0.24
C LEU A 534 34.68 -16.16 -0.51
N GLY A 535 35.27 -17.17 0.13
CA GLY A 535 36.17 -18.11 -0.52
C GLY A 535 35.48 -18.91 -1.64
N ASP A 536 34.24 -19.33 -1.40
CA ASP A 536 33.38 -19.98 -2.41
C ASP A 536 33.16 -19.08 -3.64
N TYR A 537 32.81 -17.81 -3.42
CA TYR A 537 32.64 -16.83 -4.50
C TYR A 537 33.89 -16.71 -5.39
N ALA A 538 35.07 -16.63 -4.77
CA ALA A 538 36.34 -16.51 -5.47
C ALA A 538 36.64 -17.75 -6.34
N ARG A 539 36.37 -18.95 -5.81
CA ARG A 539 36.64 -20.24 -6.49
C ARG A 539 35.62 -20.60 -7.56
N ASN A 540 34.41 -20.06 -7.49
CA ASN A 540 33.34 -20.39 -8.42
C ASN A 540 33.59 -19.83 -9.83
N VAL A 541 33.05 -20.54 -10.82
CA VAL A 541 33.00 -20.09 -12.21
C VAL A 541 32.11 -18.84 -12.33
N PRO A 542 32.33 -17.94 -13.32
CA PRO A 542 31.57 -16.70 -13.47
C PRO A 542 30.04 -16.86 -13.37
N ASP A 543 29.49 -17.87 -14.06
CA ASP A 543 28.05 -18.15 -14.09
C ASP A 543 27.46 -18.64 -12.75
N ALA A 544 28.30 -19.09 -11.81
CA ALA A 544 27.93 -19.60 -10.49
C ALA A 544 28.10 -18.57 -9.35
N ARG A 545 28.67 -17.39 -9.66
CA ARG A 545 28.85 -16.29 -8.70
C ARG A 545 27.53 -15.57 -8.46
N GLU A 546 27.21 -15.30 -7.18
CA GLU A 546 26.00 -14.59 -6.77
C GLU A 546 26.33 -13.13 -6.40
N SER A 547 25.66 -12.17 -7.03
CA SER A 547 25.84 -10.73 -6.77
C SER A 547 25.57 -10.33 -5.32
N GLU A 548 24.68 -11.04 -4.65
CA GLU A 548 24.24 -10.83 -3.28
C GLU A 548 25.38 -11.03 -2.28
N VAL A 549 26.46 -11.73 -2.63
CA VAL A 549 27.67 -11.79 -1.81
C VAL A 549 28.28 -10.38 -1.68
N LEU A 550 28.30 -9.62 -2.77
CA LEU A 550 28.81 -8.24 -2.75
C LEU A 550 27.90 -7.33 -1.92
N SER A 551 26.57 -7.48 -2.04
CA SER A 551 25.60 -6.73 -1.24
C SER A 551 25.79 -7.01 0.26
N LEU A 552 25.89 -8.29 0.64
CA LEU A 552 26.09 -8.71 2.02
C LEU A 552 27.35 -8.09 2.63
N PHE A 553 28.51 -8.23 1.95
CA PHE A 553 29.75 -7.68 2.48
C PHE A 553 29.79 -6.14 2.44
N ALA A 554 29.11 -5.49 1.49
CA ALA A 554 28.90 -4.05 1.54
C ALA A 554 28.09 -3.64 2.78
N THR A 555 26.99 -4.34 3.06
CA THR A 555 26.14 -4.12 4.25
C THR A 555 26.94 -4.33 5.54
N ILE A 556 27.74 -5.40 5.64
CA ILE A 556 28.63 -5.68 6.79
C ILE A 556 29.65 -4.55 6.98
N ILE A 557 30.36 -4.13 5.93
CA ILE A 557 31.35 -3.05 6.00
C ILE A 557 30.68 -1.73 6.41
N ASN A 558 29.53 -1.41 5.82
CA ASN A 558 28.78 -0.20 6.16
C ASN A 558 28.29 -0.19 7.62
N LYS A 559 27.91 -1.37 8.13
CA LYS A 559 27.42 -1.54 9.50
C LYS A 559 28.55 -1.40 10.52
N TYR A 560 29.63 -2.18 10.39
CA TYR A 560 30.67 -2.29 11.42
C TYR A 560 31.89 -1.39 11.21
N LYS A 561 32.04 -0.78 10.02
CA LYS A 561 33.03 0.25 9.70
C LYS A 561 34.46 -0.10 10.16
N ALA A 562 34.97 0.60 11.18
CA ALA A 562 36.34 0.47 11.67
C ALA A 562 36.68 -0.95 12.13
N GLU A 563 35.71 -1.71 12.64
CA GLU A 563 35.95 -3.10 13.08
C GLU A 563 36.23 -4.05 11.91
N MET A 564 35.88 -3.67 10.68
CA MET A 564 36.12 -4.47 9.48
C MET A 564 37.45 -4.16 8.80
N LEU A 565 38.20 -3.15 9.26
CA LEU A 565 39.40 -2.66 8.58
C LEU A 565 40.44 -3.76 8.31
N ASP A 566 40.65 -4.65 9.27
CA ASP A 566 41.61 -5.76 9.15
C ASP A 566 41.11 -6.85 8.17
N ASP A 567 39.80 -6.95 7.98
CA ASP A 567 39.14 -7.93 7.11
C ASP A 567 38.97 -7.43 5.67
N VAL A 568 38.92 -6.10 5.45
CA VAL A 568 38.72 -5.49 4.12
C VAL A 568 39.72 -5.99 3.08
N PRO A 569 41.04 -6.06 3.32
CA PRO A 569 41.99 -6.55 2.32
C PRO A 569 41.66 -7.97 1.83
N ARG A 570 41.27 -8.85 2.76
CA ARG A 570 40.90 -10.24 2.45
C ARG A 570 39.59 -10.32 1.67
N ILE A 571 38.62 -9.47 2.00
CA ILE A 571 37.37 -9.34 1.24
C ILE A 571 37.67 -8.88 -0.19
N PHE A 572 38.50 -7.85 -0.35
CA PHE A 572 38.91 -7.35 -1.67
C PHE A 572 39.66 -8.41 -2.47
N GLU A 573 40.63 -9.11 -1.88
CA GLU A 573 41.38 -10.16 -2.57
C GLU A 573 40.47 -11.23 -3.17
N ALA A 574 39.42 -11.63 -2.43
CA ALA A 574 38.50 -12.68 -2.88
C ALA A 574 37.52 -12.23 -3.98
N VAL A 575 37.10 -10.97 -4.01
CA VAL A 575 36.06 -10.50 -4.94
C VAL A 575 36.58 -9.62 -6.08
N PHE A 576 37.68 -8.90 -5.89
CA PHE A 576 38.05 -7.77 -6.76
C PHE A 576 38.39 -8.21 -8.17
N GLN A 577 39.42 -9.05 -8.32
CA GLN A 577 39.90 -9.47 -9.64
C GLN A 577 38.83 -10.30 -10.37
N CYS A 578 38.24 -11.28 -9.67
CA CYS A 578 37.31 -12.22 -10.28
C CYS A 578 35.99 -11.56 -10.70
N THR A 579 35.56 -10.47 -10.06
CA THR A 579 34.36 -9.71 -10.45
C THR A 579 34.63 -8.76 -11.61
N LEU A 580 35.80 -8.12 -11.64
CA LEU A 580 36.21 -7.21 -12.72
C LEU A 580 36.25 -7.90 -14.08
N GLU A 581 36.73 -9.15 -14.12
CA GLU A 581 36.79 -9.96 -15.34
C GLU A 581 35.41 -10.26 -15.94
N VAL A 582 34.32 -10.17 -15.14
CA VAL A 582 32.95 -10.50 -15.54
C VAL A 582 32.11 -9.25 -15.88
N GLY A 583 32.62 -8.04 -15.59
CA GLY A 583 31.96 -6.78 -15.97
C GLY A 583 30.77 -6.34 -15.10
N ILE A 584 30.64 -6.86 -13.86
CA ILE A 584 29.61 -6.39 -12.90
C ILE A 584 30.05 -5.04 -12.30
N THR A 585 29.96 -3.97 -13.09
CA THR A 585 30.53 -2.66 -12.72
C THR A 585 29.69 -1.87 -11.72
N THR A 586 28.36 -2.01 -11.70
CA THR A 586 27.47 -1.13 -10.90
C THR A 586 27.46 -1.45 -9.40
N LEU A 587 27.34 -2.74 -9.01
CA LEU A 587 27.46 -3.16 -7.61
C LEU A 587 28.89 -3.01 -7.08
N PHE A 588 29.87 -3.19 -7.95
CA PHE A 588 31.28 -2.98 -7.63
C PHE A 588 31.60 -1.50 -7.41
N LEU A 589 31.00 -0.59 -8.19
CA LEU A 589 31.05 0.85 -7.94
C LEU A 589 30.40 1.23 -6.61
N LEU A 590 29.26 0.64 -6.23
CA LEU A 590 28.65 0.84 -4.90
C LEU A 590 29.56 0.34 -3.77
N PHE A 591 30.21 -0.82 -3.94
CA PHE A 591 31.18 -1.35 -2.99
C PHE A 591 32.41 -0.43 -2.84
N ILE A 592 32.95 0.07 -3.95
CA ILE A 592 34.04 1.06 -3.96
C ILE A 592 33.60 2.41 -3.37
N LEU A 593 32.37 2.86 -3.62
CA LEU A 593 31.81 4.10 -3.07
C LEU A 593 31.59 4.01 -1.56
N SER A 594 31.10 2.87 -1.05
CA SER A 594 31.05 2.57 0.38
C SER A 594 32.42 2.66 1.05
N TYR A 595 33.48 2.24 0.35
CA TYR A 595 34.86 2.37 0.81
C TYR A 595 35.42 3.79 0.68
N THR A 596 35.11 4.52 -0.39
CA THR A 596 35.75 5.83 -0.69
C THR A 596 35.05 7.03 -0.09
N SER A 597 33.72 6.98 0.15
CA SER A 597 32.97 8.19 0.54
C SER A 597 32.99 8.50 2.04
N ARG A 598 33.64 7.69 2.91
CA ARG A 598 33.54 7.83 4.38
C ARG A 598 34.81 7.58 5.18
N PHE A 599 35.97 7.44 4.53
CA PHE A 599 37.28 7.48 5.19
C PHE A 599 37.90 8.90 5.18
N HIS A 600 37.06 9.92 5.09
CA HIS A 600 37.36 11.30 5.50
C HIS A 600 36.51 11.70 6.71
#